data_AF-A0A813TPD9-F1
#
_entry.id   AF-A0A813TPD9-F1
#
_cell.length_a   1.000
_cell.length_b   1.000
_cell.length_c   1.000
_cell.angle_alpha   90.00
_cell.angle_beta   90.00
_cell.angle_gamma   90.00
#
_symmetry.space_group_name_H-M   'P 1'
#
loop_
_entity.id
_entity.type
_entity.pdbx_description
1 polymer ?
#
loop_
_entity_poly.entity_id
_entity_poly.type
_entity_poly.pdbx_seq_one_letter_code
_entity_poly.pdbx_strand_id
1 'polypeptide(L)'
;EDRPMLFFTRTDDPSVINKAILYVRENELTNFLKICHIYEHEIDIPPMLETNVKFLDKQYPKLCLDLVLVKGRFDPPTVKKLSEQLDIPRNFMFITCPAGNFSHHLAEMGGIRLITHS
;
A
#
# COMPACT_ATOMS: atom_id res chain seq x y z
N GLU A 1 2.91 -16.02 13.57
CA GLU A 1 2.60 -14.58 13.64
C GLU A 1 2.02 -14.17 12.30
N ASP A 2 0.85 -13.54 12.30
CA ASP A 2 0.25 -13.02 11.06
C ASP A 2 1.02 -11.77 10.66
N ARG A 3 1.80 -11.89 9.58
CA ARG A 3 2.59 -10.78 9.04
C ARG A 3 1.71 -9.92 8.14
N PRO A 4 1.65 -8.59 8.35
CA PRO A 4 0.85 -7.71 7.51
C PRO A 4 1.51 -7.50 6.14
N MET A 5 0.67 -7.26 5.14
CA MET A 5 1.10 -6.72 3.85
C MET A 5 1.05 -5.18 3.89
N LEU A 6 1.89 -4.50 3.09
CA LEU A 6 1.90 -3.04 2.97
C LEU A 6 1.61 -2.63 1.53
N PHE A 7 0.51 -1.93 1.30
CA PHE A 7 0.14 -1.38 0.01
C PHE A 7 0.47 0.12 -0.03
N PHE A 8 1.24 0.59 -1.02
CA PHE A 8 1.43 2.02 -1.22
C PHE A 8 0.40 2.60 -2.20
N THR A 9 -0.27 3.68 -1.81
CA THR A 9 -1.20 4.42 -2.67
C THR A 9 -0.84 5.89 -2.77
N ARG A 10 -1.12 6.49 -3.93
CA ARG A 10 -1.05 7.95 -4.18
C ARG A 10 -2.42 8.61 -4.23
N THR A 11 -3.51 7.83 -4.25
CA THR A 11 -4.88 8.32 -4.45
C THR A 11 -5.79 7.80 -3.33
N ASP A 12 -6.92 8.47 -3.14
CA ASP A 12 -8.04 7.99 -2.33
C ASP A 12 -9.11 7.27 -3.15
N ASP A 13 -8.86 6.95 -4.43
CA ASP A 13 -9.83 6.23 -5.26
C ASP A 13 -10.14 4.86 -4.62
N PRO A 14 -11.38 4.64 -4.15
CA PRO A 14 -11.74 3.39 -3.48
C PRO A 14 -11.56 2.18 -4.41
N SER A 15 -11.62 2.36 -5.73
CA SER A 15 -11.41 1.29 -6.71
C SER A 15 -9.96 0.78 -6.68
N VAL A 16 -8.99 1.67 -6.49
CA VAL A 16 -7.56 1.31 -6.40
C VAL A 16 -7.28 0.55 -5.10
N ILE A 17 -7.81 1.05 -3.99
CA ILE A 17 -7.67 0.39 -2.68
C ILE A 17 -8.39 -0.97 -2.69
N ASN A 18 -9.57 -1.05 -3.31
CA ASN A 18 -10.32 -2.29 -3.46
C ASN A 18 -9.54 -3.34 -4.26
N LYS A 19 -8.83 -2.95 -5.32
CA LYS A 19 -7.94 -3.86 -6.06
C LYS A 19 -6.83 -4.43 -5.18
N ALA A 20 -6.21 -3.61 -4.32
CA ALA A 20 -5.21 -4.07 -3.38
C ALA A 20 -5.79 -5.06 -2.35
N ILE A 21 -7.00 -4.80 -1.87
CA ILE A 21 -7.73 -5.70 -0.95
C ILE A 21 -7.99 -7.06 -1.61
N LEU A 22 -8.53 -7.06 -2.82
CA LEU A 22 -8.84 -8.31 -3.55
C LEU A 22 -7.56 -9.13 -3.80
N TYR A 23 -6.46 -8.47 -4.22
CA TYR A 23 -5.17 -9.13 -4.38
C TYR A 23 -4.72 -9.85 -3.10
N VAL A 24 -4.74 -9.16 -1.95
CA VAL A 24 -4.32 -9.76 -0.67
C VAL A 24 -5.21 -10.94 -0.31
N ARG A 25 -6.54 -10.80 -0.46
CA ARG A 25 -7.50 -11.86 -0.12
C ARG A 25 -7.35 -13.11 -1.00
N GLU A 26 -6.96 -12.94 -2.25
CA GLU A 26 -6.87 -14.04 -3.22
C GLU A 26 -5.49 -14.72 -3.23
N ASN A 27 -4.43 -14.00 -2.86
CA ASN A 27 -3.06 -14.44 -3.13
C ASN A 27 -2.16 -14.50 -1.89
N GLU A 28 -2.54 -13.88 -0.77
CA GLU A 28 -1.69 -13.80 0.42
C GLU A 28 -2.32 -14.51 1.62
N LEU A 29 -1.48 -15.17 2.42
CA LEU A 29 -1.90 -15.83 3.66
C LEU A 29 -1.79 -14.85 4.84
N THR A 30 -2.62 -13.81 4.83
CA THR A 30 -2.71 -12.82 5.93
C THR A 30 -4.10 -12.18 6.01
N ASN A 31 -4.46 -11.72 7.20
CA ASN A 31 -5.68 -10.95 7.46
C ASN A 31 -5.39 -9.48 7.80
N PHE A 32 -4.18 -8.99 7.54
CA PHE A 32 -3.77 -7.62 7.83
C PHE A 32 -3.17 -6.93 6.61
N LEU A 33 -3.73 -5.76 6.27
CA LEU A 33 -3.24 -4.93 5.17
C LEU A 33 -3.08 -3.49 5.64
N LYS A 34 -1.84 -2.99 5.61
CA LYS A 34 -1.54 -1.59 5.86
C LYS A 34 -1.61 -0.80 4.55
N ILE A 35 -2.43 0.24 4.53
CA ILE A 35 -2.56 1.21 3.43
C ILE A 35 -1.61 2.36 3.72
N CYS A 36 -0.51 2.48 2.98
CA CYS A 36 0.52 3.49 3.18
C CYS A 36 0.38 4.61 2.15
N HIS A 37 0.36 5.85 2.63
CA HIS A 37 0.47 7.03 1.80
C HIS A 37 1.68 7.87 2.25
N ILE A 38 2.57 8.15 1.31
CA ILE A 38 3.76 8.98 1.54
C ILE A 38 3.51 10.37 0.93
N TYR A 39 3.69 11.42 1.73
CA TYR A 39 3.35 12.81 1.39
C TYR A 39 4.48 13.78 1.77
N GLU A 40 4.66 14.87 1.03
CA GLU A 40 5.65 15.90 1.38
C GLU A 40 5.03 17.00 2.26
N HIS A 41 3.80 17.40 1.92
CA HIS A 41 3.00 18.39 2.64
C HIS A 41 1.64 17.82 3.04
N GLU A 42 1.06 18.26 4.15
CA GLU A 42 -0.24 17.75 4.63
C GLU A 42 -1.37 17.98 3.63
N ILE A 43 -1.28 19.03 2.81
CA ILE A 43 -2.22 19.32 1.73
C ILE A 43 -2.18 18.27 0.60
N ASP A 44 -1.10 17.48 0.51
CA ASP A 44 -0.96 16.42 -0.49
C ASP A 44 -1.72 15.15 -0.09
N ILE A 45 -2.15 15.05 1.17
CA ILE A 45 -2.90 13.89 1.67
C ILE A 45 -4.31 13.91 1.04
N PRO A 46 -4.68 12.88 0.26
CA PRO A 46 -5.99 12.87 -0.39
C PRO A 46 -7.12 12.92 0.65
N PRO A 47 -8.06 13.88 0.54
CA PRO A 47 -8.99 14.21 1.61
C PRO A 47 -9.95 13.08 1.97
N MET A 48 -10.24 12.17 1.02
CA MET A 48 -11.13 11.04 1.25
C MET A 48 -10.38 9.76 1.64
N LEU A 49 -9.05 9.76 1.73
CA LEU A 49 -8.26 8.54 1.94
C LEU A 49 -8.66 7.82 3.22
N GLU A 50 -8.69 8.53 4.36
CA GLU A 50 -9.06 7.94 5.64
C GLU A 50 -10.51 7.44 5.64
N THR A 51 -11.43 8.25 5.09
CA THR A 51 -12.85 7.89 4.98
C THR A 51 -13.04 6.63 4.14
N ASN A 52 -12.35 6.52 3.00
CA ASN A 52 -12.47 5.39 2.09
C ASN A 52 -11.80 4.13 2.66
N VAL A 53 -10.65 4.25 3.34
CA VAL A 53 -10.02 3.11 4.03
C VAL A 53 -10.95 2.58 5.14
N LYS A 54 -11.52 3.46 5.98
CA LYS A 54 -12.49 3.06 7.01
C LYS A 54 -13.76 2.44 6.44
N PHE A 55 -14.23 2.94 5.30
CA PHE A 55 -15.39 2.36 4.63
C PHE A 55 -15.08 0.93 4.15
N LEU A 56 -13.94 0.74 3.48
CA LEU A 56 -13.52 -0.57 2.96
C LEU A 56 -13.20 -1.57 4.08
N ASP A 57 -12.59 -1.14 5.18
CA ASP A 57 -12.35 -1.98 6.36
C ASP A 57 -13.66 -2.61 6.89
N LYS A 58 -14.73 -1.80 6.95
CA LYS A 58 -16.08 -2.29 7.31
C LYS A 58 -16.69 -3.22 6.27
N GLN A 59 -16.40 -3.02 4.98
CA GLN A 59 -16.90 -3.90 3.91
C GLN A 59 -16.19 -5.26 3.90
N TYR A 60 -14.95 -5.33 4.41
CA TYR A 60 -14.12 -6.54 4.39
C TYR A 60 -13.75 -6.99 5.81
N PRO A 61 -14.70 -7.45 6.65
CA PRO A 61 -14.47 -7.73 8.07
C PRO A 61 -13.49 -8.86 8.38
N LYS A 62 -13.04 -9.61 7.36
CA LYS A 62 -12.01 -10.66 7.49
C LYS A 62 -10.60 -10.16 7.21
N LEU A 63 -10.44 -8.91 6.77
CA LEU A 63 -9.17 -8.27 6.47
C LEU A 63 -9.12 -6.92 7.20
N CYS A 64 -8.27 -6.81 8.23
CA CYS A 64 -8.06 -5.58 8.97
C CYS A 64 -7.21 -4.59 8.17
N LEU A 65 -7.74 -3.39 7.96
CA LEU A 65 -7.05 -2.31 7.25
C LEU A 65 -6.55 -1.22 8.22
N ASP A 66 -5.27 -0.91 8.13
CA ASP A 66 -4.67 0.22 8.85
C ASP A 66 -4.18 1.30 7.88
N LEU A 67 -4.55 2.56 8.09
CA LEU A 67 -3.95 3.67 7.35
C LEU A 67 -2.62 4.10 8.00
N VAL A 68 -1.57 4.20 7.19
CA VAL A 68 -0.23 4.69 7.58
C VAL A 68 0.11 5.91 6.73
N LEU A 69 0.25 7.06 7.38
CA LEU A 69 0.64 8.31 6.75
C LEU A 69 2.11 8.61 7.06
N VAL A 70 2.92 8.78 6.01
CA VAL A 70 4.38 8.93 6.14
C VAL A 70 4.83 10.22 5.47
N LYS A 71 5.44 11.13 6.22
CA LYS A 71 6.03 12.34 5.64
C LYS A 71 7.36 12.00 4.94
N GLY A 72 7.48 12.27 3.64
CA GLY A 72 8.66 12.00 2.84
C GLY A 72 8.36 11.84 1.35
N ARG A 73 9.24 11.13 0.64
CA ARG A 73 9.09 10.79 -0.79
C ARG A 73 9.06 9.28 -0.97
N PHE A 74 8.40 8.82 -2.02
CA PHE A 74 8.44 7.41 -2.40
C PHE A 74 9.79 7.10 -3.08
N ASP A 75 10.77 6.69 -2.28
CA ASP A 75 12.14 6.36 -2.71
C ASP A 75 12.71 5.13 -1.97
N PRO A 76 13.81 4.52 -2.45
CA PRO A 76 14.39 3.34 -1.83
C PRO A 76 14.79 3.52 -0.34
N PRO A 77 15.36 4.67 0.09
CA PRO A 77 15.62 4.91 1.50
C PRO A 77 14.35 4.90 2.37
N THR A 78 13.26 5.51 1.90
CA THR A 78 11.98 5.54 2.62
C THR A 78 11.37 4.15 2.70
N VAL A 79 11.38 3.37 1.61
CA VAL A 79 10.92 1.98 1.59
C VAL A 79 11.75 1.11 2.54
N LYS A 80 13.08 1.27 2.56
CA LYS A 80 13.97 0.59 3.51
C LYS A 80 13.59 0.92 4.95
N LYS A 81 13.45 2.20 5.27
CA LYS A 81 13.12 2.67 6.61
C LYS A 81 11.76 2.13 7.07
N LEU A 82 10.75 2.14 6.20
CA LEU A 82 9.43 1.57 6.52
C LEU A 82 9.50 0.06 6.75
N SER A 83 10.33 -0.65 6.00
CA SER A 83 10.54 -2.09 6.19
C SER A 83 11.09 -2.40 7.59
N GLU A 84 12.08 -1.62 8.02
CA GLU A 84 12.71 -1.74 9.34
C GLU A 84 11.77 -1.28 10.47
N GLN A 85 11.04 -0.18 10.28
CA GLN A 85 10.17 0.40 11.32
C GLN A 85 8.88 -0.39 11.55
N LEU A 86 8.32 -0.98 10.50
CA LEU A 86 7.08 -1.76 10.59
C LEU A 86 7.32 -3.26 10.76
N ASP A 87 8.57 -3.71 10.70
CA ASP A 87 8.97 -5.13 10.63
C ASP A 87 8.24 -5.89 9.50
N ILE A 88 8.12 -5.22 8.34
CA ILE A 88 7.53 -5.78 7.13
C ILE A 88 8.64 -5.92 6.10
N PRO A 89 9.05 -7.14 5.73
CA PRO A 89 10.02 -7.34 4.66
C PRO A 89 9.51 -6.72 3.35
N ARG A 90 10.41 -6.15 2.52
CA ARG A 90 10.03 -5.46 1.28
C ARG A 90 9.21 -6.32 0.31
N ASN A 91 9.44 -7.64 0.30
CA ASN A 91 8.67 -8.57 -0.50
C ASN A 91 7.23 -8.79 0.02
N PHE A 92 6.81 -8.18 1.13
CA PHE A 92 5.41 -8.08 1.60
C PHE A 92 4.83 -6.69 1.32
N MET A 93 5.57 -5.83 0.61
CA MET A 93 5.11 -4.52 0.19
C MET A 93 4.82 -4.50 -1.30
N PHE A 94 3.83 -3.72 -1.72
CA PHE A 94 3.42 -3.69 -3.12
C PHE A 94 2.75 -2.39 -3.54
N ILE A 95 2.69 -2.18 -4.85
CA ILE A 95 1.99 -1.08 -5.52
C ILE A 95 1.09 -1.61 -6.63
N THR A 96 0.05 -0.85 -6.96
CA THR A 96 -0.73 -1.07 -8.18
C THR A 96 -0.07 -0.35 -9.35
N CYS A 97 0.13 -1.04 -10.46
CA CYS A 97 0.62 -0.40 -11.67
C CYS A 97 -0.51 0.41 -12.34
N PRO A 98 -0.37 1.73 -12.57
CA PRO A 98 -1.22 2.41 -13.53
C PRO A 98 -0.87 1.88 -14.93
N ALA A 99 -1.85 1.78 -15.83
CA ALA A 99 -1.62 1.33 -17.20
C ALA A 99 -0.65 2.26 -17.95
N GLY A 100 0.67 2.02 -17.85
CA GLY A 100 1.72 2.83 -18.44
C GLY A 100 3.12 2.43 -17.95
N ASN A 101 4.14 2.65 -18.79
CA ASN A 101 5.54 2.21 -18.58
C ASN A 101 6.11 2.58 -17.20
N PHE A 102 6.17 1.61 -16.30
CA PHE A 102 6.73 1.74 -14.94
C PHE A 102 7.88 0.73 -14.74
N SER A 103 8.92 0.77 -15.58
CA SER A 103 9.96 -0.28 -15.59
C SER A 103 11.25 0.06 -14.84
N HIS A 104 11.75 1.30 -14.89
CA HIS A 104 13.13 1.57 -14.44
C HIS A 104 13.29 1.92 -12.95
N HIS A 105 12.34 2.64 -12.33
CA HIS A 105 12.45 3.04 -10.92
C HIS A 105 12.08 1.94 -9.90
N LEU A 106 11.39 0.88 -10.32
CA LEU A 106 10.92 -0.15 -9.40
C LEU A 106 12.03 -1.10 -8.94
N ALA A 107 12.97 -1.43 -9.84
CA ALA A 107 14.10 -2.31 -9.52
C ALA A 107 14.93 -1.76 -8.36
N GLU A 108 15.03 -0.44 -8.24
CA GLU A 108 15.77 0.27 -7.18
C GLU A 108 15.06 0.18 -5.81
N MET A 109 13.76 -0.11 -5.78
CA MET A 109 12.97 -0.23 -4.54
C MET A 109 13.21 -1.55 -3.79
N GLY A 110 14.09 -2.42 -4.33
CA GLY A 110 14.70 -3.51 -3.57
C GLY A 110 13.74 -4.63 -3.17
N GLY A 111 12.79 -5.00 -4.05
CA GLY A 111 11.98 -6.21 -3.91
C GLY A 111 10.50 -6.00 -3.57
N ILE A 112 9.96 -4.78 -3.70
CA ILE A 112 8.51 -4.56 -3.63
C ILE A 112 7.81 -5.17 -4.85
N ARG A 113 6.58 -5.65 -4.66
CA ARG A 113 5.79 -6.28 -5.73
C ARG A 113 5.00 -5.23 -6.52
N LEU A 114 4.78 -5.51 -7.80
CA LEU A 114 3.86 -4.75 -8.64
C LEU A 114 2.70 -5.66 -9.00
N ILE A 115 1.48 -5.18 -8.77
CA ILE A 115 0.26 -5.90 -9.15
C ILE A 115 -0.43 -5.19 -10.31
N THR A 116 -0.83 -5.97 -11.29
CA THR A 116 -1.70 -5.55 -12.39
C THR A 116 -3.03 -6.26 -12.21
N HIS A 117 -4.11 -5.50 -12.01
CA HIS A 117 -5.46 -6.05 -12.07
C HIS A 117 -6.26 -5.26 -13.11
N SER A 118 -6.45 -5.88 -14.26
CA SER A 118 -7.39 -5.47 -15.31
C SER A 118 -8.79 -5.36 -14.71
#